data_AF-A0A2P2KZW8-F1
#
_entry.id   AF-A0A2P2KZW8-F1
#
_cell.length_a   1.000
_cell.length_b   1.000
_cell.length_c   1.000
_cell.angle_alpha   90.00
_cell.angle_beta   90.00
_cell.angle_gamma   90.00
#
_symmetry.space_group_name_H-M   'P 1'
#
loop_
_entity.id
_entity.type
_entity.pdbx_description
1 polymer ?
#
loop_
_entity_poly.entity_id
_entity_poly.type
_entity_poly.pdbx_seq_one_letter_code
_entity_poly.pdbx_strand_id
1 'polypeptide(L)'
;MASRYWMVSLSVQNSATSPWGKVQEQISRNAFDTPLYHFNIPNLRVGTLDSLLALGDDILKSNSYIEGVSHKIRRQIEELERVSGAESNALTVDGVPVDSYLTRFVWDEARYPTMSPLRDIVDGIHSQVSKIEDDLKVRVAEYNNVRSQLNAINRKQSGSLAVRDLSNLVKPEDIVTSENLVTLLAVVPKYSQKDWLASYETLTNYVVPRSSKKLFEDNEYALYTVTLFRRVADNFRTNAREKGFQIRDFEFSSEAHESRKQELERLMQDQENLRSSLLQWCYTSYGEVISFLNCLFHFLWHHIQQDRYGWPFSYMFW
;
A
#
# COMPACT_ATOMS: atom_id res chain seq x y z
N MET A 1 18.71 -8.40 10.74
CA MET A 1 20.06 -8.70 10.19
C MET A 1 19.85 -9.17 8.76
N ALA A 2 20.58 -8.62 7.78
CA ALA A 2 20.46 -9.11 6.41
C ALA A 2 21.24 -10.43 6.29
N SER A 3 20.52 -11.55 6.13
CA SER A 3 21.12 -12.83 5.76
C SER A 3 21.82 -12.67 4.41
N ARG A 4 23.10 -13.02 4.34
CA ARG A 4 23.87 -13.03 3.09
C ARG A 4 24.19 -14.47 2.74
N TYR A 5 23.88 -14.86 1.52
CA TYR A 5 24.17 -16.16 0.97
C TYR A 5 25.30 -16.04 -0.05
N TRP A 6 26.19 -17.02 -0.04
CA TRP A 6 27.24 -17.17 -1.03
C TRP A 6 26.94 -18.45 -1.81
N MET A 7 26.94 -18.35 -3.13
CA MET A 7 26.79 -19.51 -4.00
C MET A 7 28.15 -19.79 -4.64
N VAL A 8 28.61 -21.03 -4.52
CA VAL A 8 29.87 -21.47 -5.09
C VAL A 8 29.66 -22.77 -5.85
N SER A 9 30.46 -22.99 -6.88
CA SER A 9 30.54 -24.27 -7.55
C SER A 9 31.97 -24.60 -7.92
N LEU A 10 32.23 -25.90 -7.94
CA LEU A 10 33.51 -26.47 -8.36
C LEU A 10 33.28 -27.43 -9.53
N SER A 11 34.24 -27.49 -10.44
CA SER A 11 34.25 -28.52 -11.49
C SER A 11 34.59 -29.87 -10.88
N VAL A 12 33.83 -30.90 -11.28
CA VAL A 12 34.03 -32.27 -10.78
C VAL A 12 34.26 -33.19 -11.96
N GLN A 13 35.46 -33.78 -12.04
CA GLN A 13 35.84 -34.61 -13.18
C GLN A 13 35.24 -36.03 -13.17
N ASN A 14 34.97 -36.62 -11.98
CA ASN A 14 34.53 -38.02 -11.85
C ASN A 14 33.46 -38.30 -10.77
N SER A 15 33.53 -37.68 -9.59
CA SER A 15 32.54 -37.88 -8.51
C SER A 15 32.50 -36.69 -7.53
N ALA A 16 31.30 -36.22 -7.20
CA ALA A 16 31.06 -35.04 -6.37
C ALA A 16 31.28 -35.30 -4.86
N THR A 17 31.24 -36.56 -4.41
CA THR A 17 31.31 -36.89 -2.97
C THR A 17 32.68 -36.60 -2.35
N SER A 18 33.78 -36.80 -3.08
CA SER A 18 35.14 -36.57 -2.55
C SER A 18 35.48 -35.07 -2.41
N PRO A 19 35.25 -34.21 -3.42
CA PRO A 19 35.47 -32.77 -3.26
C PRO A 19 34.52 -32.13 -2.23
N TRP A 20 33.28 -32.64 -2.09
CA TRP A 20 32.32 -32.15 -1.09
C TRP A 20 32.88 -32.29 0.32
N GLY A 21 33.29 -33.50 0.68
CA GLY A 21 33.81 -33.80 2.02
C GLY A 21 35.02 -32.94 2.36
N LYS A 22 35.89 -32.67 1.38
CA LYS A 22 37.04 -31.78 1.56
C LYS A 22 36.62 -30.33 1.81
N VAL A 23 35.65 -29.82 1.05
CA VAL A 23 35.16 -28.44 1.24
C VAL A 23 34.45 -28.31 2.58
N GLN A 24 33.57 -29.24 2.90
CA GLN A 24 32.87 -29.28 4.18
C GLN A 24 33.84 -29.33 5.35
N GLU A 25 34.89 -30.15 5.26
CA GLU A 25 35.94 -30.23 6.26
C GLU A 25 36.71 -28.91 6.39
N GLN A 26 37.15 -28.30 5.28
CA GLN A 26 37.91 -27.04 5.31
C GLN A 26 37.09 -25.86 5.85
N ILE A 27 35.81 -25.76 5.46
CA ILE A 27 34.92 -24.70 5.94
C ILE A 27 34.59 -24.94 7.41
N SER A 28 34.29 -26.16 7.83
CA SER A 28 34.05 -26.45 9.26
C SER A 28 35.25 -26.12 10.15
N ARG A 29 36.48 -26.22 9.63
CA ARG A 29 37.72 -25.88 10.36
C ARG A 29 37.95 -24.38 10.47
N ASN A 30 37.61 -23.60 9.42
CA ASN A 30 37.95 -22.17 9.35
C ASN A 30 36.76 -21.23 9.62
N ALA A 31 35.53 -21.71 9.46
CA ALA A 31 34.27 -20.97 9.57
C ALA A 31 33.14 -21.93 10.00
N PHE A 32 33.25 -22.45 11.24
CA PHE A 32 32.39 -23.51 11.78
C PHE A 32 30.88 -23.13 11.85
N ASP A 33 30.58 -21.83 11.82
CA ASP A 33 29.24 -21.24 11.88
C ASP A 33 28.63 -21.00 10.49
N THR A 34 29.35 -21.35 9.41
CA THR A 34 28.87 -21.22 8.03
C THR A 34 28.22 -22.53 7.57
N PRO A 35 26.88 -22.63 7.54
CA PRO A 35 26.20 -23.83 7.06
C PRO A 35 26.39 -24.00 5.55
N LEU A 36 26.54 -25.25 5.12
CA LEU A 36 26.69 -25.64 3.71
C LEU A 36 25.46 -26.44 3.29
N TYR A 37 24.92 -26.11 2.12
CA TYR A 37 23.72 -26.76 1.59
C TYR A 37 24.03 -27.36 0.23
N HIS A 38 23.65 -28.60 -0.02
CA HIS A 38 23.73 -29.13 -1.37
C HIS A 38 22.68 -28.48 -2.24
N PHE A 39 23.09 -28.16 -3.46
CA PHE A 39 22.22 -27.49 -4.40
C PHE A 39 22.22 -28.25 -5.73
N ASN A 40 21.06 -28.75 -6.13
CA ASN A 40 20.91 -29.66 -7.28
C ASN A 40 20.27 -28.92 -8.45
N ILE A 41 21.02 -28.79 -9.55
CA ILE A 41 20.53 -28.23 -10.81
C ILE A 41 20.37 -29.38 -11.81
N PRO A 42 19.20 -29.54 -12.45
CA PRO A 42 19.02 -30.57 -13.47
C PRO A 42 19.84 -30.25 -14.73
N ASN A 43 20.01 -31.24 -15.59
CA ASN A 43 20.60 -31.00 -16.90
C ASN A 43 19.61 -30.21 -17.78
N LEU A 44 19.96 -28.98 -18.08
CA LEU A 44 19.15 -28.09 -18.91
C LEU A 44 19.53 -28.21 -20.37
N ARG A 45 18.54 -28.09 -21.26
CA ARG A 45 18.78 -28.06 -22.69
C ARG A 45 19.40 -26.72 -23.11
N VAL A 46 20.73 -26.71 -23.18
CA VAL A 46 21.51 -25.58 -23.71
C VAL A 46 21.73 -25.75 -25.22
N GLY A 47 21.66 -24.63 -25.96
CA GLY A 47 21.80 -24.57 -27.41
C GLY A 47 23.26 -24.58 -27.88
N THR A 48 23.57 -23.77 -28.89
CA THR A 48 24.96 -23.54 -29.34
C THR A 48 25.69 -22.62 -28.36
N LEU A 49 27.04 -22.65 -28.38
CA LEU A 49 27.86 -21.73 -27.57
C LEU A 49 27.51 -20.26 -27.84
N ASP A 50 27.33 -19.88 -29.11
CA ASP A 50 26.94 -18.51 -29.48
C ASP A 50 25.59 -18.10 -28.87
N SER A 51 24.62 -19.03 -28.85
CA SER A 51 23.32 -18.78 -28.22
C SER A 51 23.41 -18.69 -26.70
N LEU A 52 24.36 -19.42 -26.10
CA LEU A 52 24.63 -19.38 -24.67
C LEU A 52 25.20 -18.00 -24.31
N LEU A 53 26.28 -17.57 -24.97
CA LEU A 53 26.96 -16.29 -24.72
C LEU A 53 25.99 -15.10 -24.84
N ALA A 54 25.15 -15.07 -25.88
CA ALA A 54 24.13 -14.03 -26.03
C ALA A 54 23.11 -14.05 -24.88
N LEU A 55 22.74 -15.24 -24.40
CA LEU A 55 21.80 -15.41 -23.30
C LEU A 55 22.40 -14.99 -21.95
N GLY A 56 23.72 -15.10 -21.74
CA GLY A 56 24.39 -14.65 -20.53
C GLY A 56 24.12 -13.17 -20.21
N ASP A 57 24.27 -12.29 -21.22
CA ASP A 57 24.00 -10.86 -21.08
C ASP A 57 22.50 -10.58 -20.80
N ASP A 58 21.61 -11.33 -21.45
CA ASP A 58 20.17 -11.18 -21.27
C ASP A 58 19.68 -11.70 -19.91
N ILE A 59 20.30 -12.76 -19.38
CA ILE A 59 20.06 -13.23 -18.02
C ILE A 59 20.50 -12.17 -17.00
N LEU A 60 21.66 -11.53 -17.18
CA LEU A 60 22.14 -10.45 -16.28
C LEU A 60 21.17 -9.25 -16.24
N LYS A 61 20.69 -8.83 -17.42
CA LYS A 61 19.67 -7.77 -17.52
C LYS A 61 18.36 -8.19 -16.86
N SER A 62 17.90 -9.41 -17.13
CA SER A 62 16.66 -9.96 -16.56
C SER A 62 16.75 -10.06 -15.04
N ASN A 63 17.88 -10.54 -14.50
CA ASN A 63 18.13 -10.62 -13.07
C ASN A 63 18.03 -9.23 -12.41
N SER A 64 18.70 -8.23 -12.99
CA SER A 64 18.70 -6.85 -12.47
C SER A 64 17.30 -6.24 -12.49
N TYR A 65 16.51 -6.51 -13.54
CA TYR A 65 15.12 -6.06 -13.65
C TYR A 65 14.23 -6.70 -12.58
N ILE A 66 14.32 -8.01 -12.41
CA ILE A 66 13.49 -8.79 -11.47
C ILE A 66 13.83 -8.43 -10.02
N GLU A 67 15.11 -8.24 -9.70
CA GLU A 67 15.55 -7.70 -8.41
C GLU A 67 14.93 -6.31 -8.14
N GLY A 68 14.92 -5.44 -9.16
CA GLY A 68 14.24 -4.15 -9.10
C GLY A 68 12.74 -4.26 -8.82
N VAL A 69 12.03 -5.19 -9.46
CA VAL A 69 10.59 -5.45 -9.20
C VAL A 69 10.37 -6.01 -7.79
N SER A 70 11.21 -6.95 -7.34
CA SER A 70 11.17 -7.48 -5.97
C SER A 70 11.27 -6.37 -4.92
N HIS A 71 12.22 -5.44 -5.12
CA HIS A 71 12.36 -4.28 -4.23
C HIS A 71 11.15 -3.35 -4.24
N LYS A 72 10.52 -3.12 -5.41
CA LYS A 72 9.28 -2.33 -5.51
C LYS A 72 8.14 -2.98 -4.72
N ILE A 73 7.95 -4.30 -4.87
CA ILE A 73 6.92 -5.05 -4.13
C ILE A 73 7.21 -5.00 -2.62
N ARG A 74 8.45 -5.25 -2.20
CA ARG A 74 8.86 -5.19 -0.78
C ARG A 74 8.59 -3.83 -0.17
N ARG A 75 8.96 -2.74 -0.87
CA ARG A 75 8.67 -1.37 -0.42
C ARG A 75 7.17 -1.11 -0.28
N GLN A 76 6.36 -1.66 -1.19
CA GLN A 76 4.91 -1.53 -1.12
C GLN A 76 4.33 -2.27 0.11
N ILE A 77 4.82 -3.46 0.42
CA ILE A 77 4.44 -4.21 1.63
C ILE A 77 4.78 -3.38 2.88
N GLU A 78 6.01 -2.89 2.99
CA GLU A 78 6.46 -2.07 4.14
C GLU A 78 5.61 -0.80 4.31
N GLU A 79 5.18 -0.17 3.22
CA GLU A 79 4.26 0.98 3.28
C GLU A 79 2.87 0.59 3.79
N LEU A 80 2.30 -0.51 3.30
CA LEU A 80 0.96 -0.97 3.67
C LEU A 80 0.90 -1.48 5.12
N GLU A 81 1.94 -2.17 5.59
CA GLU A 81 2.07 -2.61 6.99
C GLU A 81 2.18 -1.41 7.94
N ARG A 82 2.99 -0.40 7.59
CA ARG A 82 3.14 0.82 8.39
C ARG A 82 1.82 1.56 8.57
N VAL A 83 0.97 1.58 7.54
CA VAL A 83 -0.37 2.19 7.63
C VAL A 83 -1.31 1.36 8.52
N SER A 84 -1.16 0.04 8.51
CA SER A 84 -1.96 -0.89 9.32
C SER A 84 -1.62 -0.87 10.82
N GLY A 85 -0.38 -0.51 11.17
CA GLY A 85 0.16 -0.72 12.51
C GLY A 85 0.31 -2.21 12.89
N ALA A 86 0.20 -3.13 11.92
CA ALA A 86 0.37 -4.56 12.13
C ALA A 86 1.87 -4.90 12.24
N GLU A 87 2.18 -5.96 12.99
CA GLU A 87 3.53 -6.52 12.99
C GLU A 87 3.87 -7.02 11.59
N SER A 88 5.12 -6.78 11.16
CA SER A 88 5.58 -7.14 9.83
C SER A 88 5.52 -8.66 9.67
N ASN A 89 4.74 -9.15 8.71
CA ASN A 89 4.72 -10.59 8.45
C ASN A 89 6.05 -10.97 7.82
N ALA A 90 6.63 -12.08 8.27
CA ALA A 90 7.82 -12.62 7.64
C ALA A 90 7.52 -12.86 6.15
N LEU A 91 8.39 -12.37 5.28
CA LEU A 91 8.28 -12.62 3.84
C LEU A 91 8.49 -14.12 3.59
N THR A 92 7.55 -14.73 2.86
CA THR A 92 7.57 -16.16 2.55
C THR A 92 7.43 -16.42 1.05
N VAL A 93 8.00 -17.51 0.57
CA VAL A 93 7.77 -18.11 -0.75
C VAL A 93 6.94 -19.36 -0.55
N ASP A 94 5.72 -19.43 -1.10
CA ASP A 94 4.78 -20.56 -0.94
C ASP A 94 4.58 -21.00 0.54
N GLY A 95 4.55 -20.02 1.46
CA GLY A 95 4.39 -20.25 2.91
C GLY A 95 5.68 -20.66 3.64
N VAL A 96 6.80 -20.78 2.94
CA VAL A 96 8.12 -21.08 3.50
C VAL A 96 8.91 -19.78 3.69
N PRO A 97 9.54 -19.52 4.85
CA PRO A 97 10.42 -18.37 5.02
C PRO A 97 11.50 -18.34 3.93
N VAL A 98 11.83 -17.15 3.41
CA VAL A 98 12.81 -16.99 2.32
C VAL A 98 14.14 -17.70 2.64
N ASP A 99 14.65 -17.57 3.87
CA ASP A 99 15.89 -18.24 4.29
C ASP A 99 15.80 -19.78 4.19
N SER A 100 14.64 -20.36 4.52
CA SER A 100 14.41 -21.81 4.41
C SER A 100 14.21 -22.24 2.96
N TYR A 101 13.58 -21.40 2.13
CA TYR A 101 13.40 -21.65 0.71
C TYR A 101 14.74 -21.69 -0.04
N LEU A 102 15.63 -20.73 0.24
CA LEU A 102 16.95 -20.66 -0.40
C LEU A 102 17.84 -21.87 -0.05
N THR A 103 17.74 -22.37 1.18
CA THR A 103 18.59 -23.48 1.67
C THR A 103 18.09 -24.87 1.29
N ARG A 104 16.85 -25.00 0.81
CA ARG A 104 16.20 -26.27 0.43
C ARG A 104 15.58 -26.21 -0.96
N PHE A 105 16.20 -25.45 -1.86
CA PHE A 105 15.70 -25.31 -3.21
C PHE A 105 15.61 -26.67 -3.92
N VAL A 106 14.50 -26.85 -4.63
CA VAL A 106 14.27 -27.99 -5.52
C VAL A 106 13.82 -27.41 -6.85
N TRP A 107 14.37 -27.95 -7.94
CA TRP A 107 13.96 -27.55 -9.27
C TRP A 107 12.49 -27.90 -9.51
N ASP A 108 11.68 -26.88 -9.82
CA ASP A 108 10.29 -27.07 -10.21
C ASP A 108 10.21 -27.38 -11.71
N GLU A 109 10.24 -28.66 -12.06
CA GLU A 109 10.16 -29.13 -13.45
C GLU A 109 8.81 -28.81 -14.11
N ALA A 110 7.75 -28.62 -13.33
CA ALA A 110 6.44 -28.24 -13.84
C ALA A 110 6.42 -26.76 -14.26
N ARG A 111 7.07 -25.87 -13.48
CA ARG A 111 7.24 -24.45 -13.83
C ARG A 111 8.32 -24.19 -14.87
N TYR A 112 9.43 -24.95 -14.81
CA TYR A 112 10.60 -24.76 -15.65
C TYR A 112 11.03 -26.09 -16.30
N PRO A 113 10.38 -26.49 -17.41
CA PRO A 113 10.65 -27.78 -18.05
C PRO A 113 12.09 -27.87 -18.56
N THR A 114 12.81 -28.92 -18.16
CA THR A 114 14.23 -29.16 -18.50
C THR A 114 14.48 -29.34 -20.00
N MET A 115 13.45 -29.78 -20.74
CA MET A 115 13.49 -30.03 -22.19
C MET A 115 13.27 -28.77 -23.03
N SER A 116 12.77 -27.69 -22.43
CA SER A 116 12.56 -26.42 -23.12
C SER A 116 13.91 -25.70 -23.33
N PRO A 117 14.08 -24.98 -24.45
CA PRO A 117 15.24 -24.11 -24.63
C PRO A 117 15.36 -23.13 -23.47
N LEU A 118 16.58 -22.96 -22.94
CA LEU A 118 16.83 -22.08 -21.80
C LEU A 118 16.31 -20.64 -22.04
N ARG A 119 16.47 -20.15 -23.26
CA ARG A 119 15.97 -18.83 -23.68
C ARG A 119 14.46 -18.68 -23.49
N ASP A 120 13.68 -19.69 -23.87
CA ASP A 120 12.21 -19.64 -23.75
C ASP A 120 11.78 -19.59 -22.28
N ILE A 121 12.53 -20.25 -21.39
CA ILE A 121 12.29 -20.19 -19.95
C ILE A 121 12.59 -18.79 -19.42
N VAL A 122 13.73 -18.19 -19.80
CA VAL A 122 14.13 -16.83 -19.39
C VAL A 122 13.12 -15.79 -19.88
N ASP A 123 12.72 -15.86 -21.16
CA ASP A 123 11.73 -14.96 -21.75
C ASP A 123 10.35 -15.13 -21.09
N GLY A 124 9.96 -16.36 -20.77
CA GLY A 124 8.73 -16.67 -20.03
C GLY A 124 8.74 -16.07 -18.62
N ILE A 125 9.84 -16.21 -17.88
CA ILE A 125 10.02 -15.59 -16.57
C ILE A 125 9.93 -14.07 -16.67
N HIS A 126 10.65 -13.48 -17.64
CA HIS A 126 10.64 -12.03 -17.84
C HIS A 126 9.21 -11.52 -18.10
N SER A 127 8.47 -12.17 -19.01
CA SER A 127 7.09 -11.81 -19.31
C SER A 127 6.16 -11.89 -18.09
N GLN A 128 6.32 -12.93 -17.26
CA GLN A 128 5.53 -13.09 -16.03
C GLN A 128 5.85 -11.97 -15.02
N VAL A 129 7.12 -11.65 -14.81
CA VAL A 129 7.51 -10.57 -13.90
C VAL A 129 7.04 -9.20 -14.39
N SER A 130 7.09 -8.94 -15.70
CA SER A 130 6.54 -7.71 -16.28
C SER A 130 5.03 -7.57 -16.05
N LYS A 131 4.27 -8.67 -16.19
CA LYS A 131 2.84 -8.69 -15.86
C LYS A 131 2.59 -8.38 -14.38
N ILE A 132 3.38 -8.98 -13.48
CA ILE A 132 3.30 -8.69 -12.05
C ILE A 132 3.60 -7.21 -11.78
N GLU A 133 4.59 -6.61 -12.45
CA GLU A 133 4.88 -5.18 -12.28
C GLU A 133 3.70 -4.29 -12.71
N ASP A 134 3.07 -4.61 -13.85
CA ASP A 134 1.95 -3.81 -14.34
C ASP A 134 0.68 -3.99 -13.49
N ASP A 135 0.39 -5.21 -13.04
CA ASP A 135 -0.69 -5.48 -12.10
C ASP A 135 -0.49 -4.74 -10.76
N LEU A 136 0.76 -4.68 -10.27
CA LEU A 136 1.10 -3.90 -9.08
C LEU A 136 0.75 -2.42 -9.28
N LYS A 137 1.13 -1.83 -10.42
CA LYS A 137 0.83 -0.41 -10.72
C LYS A 137 -0.67 -0.15 -10.73
N VAL A 138 -1.46 -1.03 -11.36
CA VAL A 138 -2.92 -0.89 -11.46
C VAL A 138 -3.56 -0.94 -10.07
N ARG A 139 -3.25 -1.97 -9.27
CA ARG A 139 -3.83 -2.14 -7.93
C ARG A 139 -3.42 -1.02 -6.98
N VAL A 140 -2.17 -0.55 -7.06
CA VAL A 140 -1.69 0.60 -6.26
C VAL A 140 -2.41 1.89 -6.68
N ALA A 141 -2.65 2.11 -7.97
CA ALA A 141 -3.39 3.27 -8.46
C ALA A 141 -4.85 3.26 -7.97
N GLU A 142 -5.52 2.11 -8.00
CA GLU A 142 -6.89 1.93 -7.50
C GLU A 142 -6.98 2.25 -5.99
N TYR A 143 -6.09 1.66 -5.19
CA TYR A 143 -6.01 1.94 -3.75
C TYR A 143 -5.76 3.43 -3.46
N ASN A 144 -4.83 4.06 -4.19
CA ASN A 144 -4.50 5.47 -4.00
C ASN A 144 -5.64 6.40 -4.41
N ASN A 145 -6.47 6.02 -5.38
CA ASN A 145 -7.66 6.79 -5.77
C ASN A 145 -8.67 6.86 -4.62
N VAL A 146 -9.04 5.71 -4.03
CA VAL A 146 -9.98 5.66 -2.88
C VAL A 146 -9.40 6.40 -1.68
N ARG A 147 -8.11 6.19 -1.38
CA ARG A 147 -7.40 6.91 -0.31
C ARG A 147 -7.41 8.42 -0.52
N SER A 148 -7.24 8.89 -1.76
CA SER A 148 -7.28 10.31 -2.11
C SER A 148 -8.68 10.91 -1.91
N GLN A 149 -9.74 10.18 -2.31
CA GLN A 149 -11.13 10.59 -2.11
C GLN A 149 -11.47 10.73 -0.62
N LEU A 150 -11.09 9.75 0.20
CA LEU A 150 -11.26 9.81 1.65
C LEU A 150 -10.50 10.97 2.29
N ASN A 151 -9.26 11.21 1.87
CA ASN A 151 -8.49 12.35 2.36
C ASN A 151 -9.14 13.70 2.00
N ALA A 152 -9.73 13.81 0.81
CA ALA A 152 -10.47 15.01 0.41
C ALA A 152 -11.72 15.22 1.28
N ILE A 153 -12.46 14.16 1.60
CA ILE A 153 -13.62 14.22 2.51
C ILE A 153 -13.18 14.61 3.92
N ASN A 154 -12.15 13.94 4.46
CA ASN A 154 -11.62 14.22 5.80
C ASN A 154 -11.12 15.67 5.93
N ARG A 155 -10.47 16.22 4.90
CA ARG A 155 -10.05 17.64 4.90
C ARG A 155 -11.23 18.60 4.95
N LYS A 156 -12.33 18.31 4.22
CA LYS A 156 -13.57 19.11 4.31
C LYS A 156 -14.20 19.03 5.71
N GLN A 157 -14.01 17.91 6.41
CA GLN A 157 -14.53 17.68 7.75
C GLN A 157 -13.61 18.18 8.88
N SER A 158 -12.31 18.45 8.66
CA SER A 158 -11.39 18.83 9.74
C SER A 158 -10.98 20.32 9.75
N GLY A 159 -11.50 21.13 8.83
CA GLY A 159 -11.18 22.57 8.76
C GLY A 159 -11.75 23.40 9.91
N SER A 160 -11.40 24.69 9.94
CA SER A 160 -12.03 25.68 10.85
C SER A 160 -13.55 25.76 10.60
N LEU A 161 -14.34 26.01 11.64
CA LEU A 161 -15.81 26.15 11.56
C LEU A 161 -16.29 27.14 10.49
N ALA A 162 -15.47 28.12 10.11
CA ALA A 162 -15.79 29.08 9.05
C ALA A 162 -16.01 28.42 7.66
N VAL A 163 -15.33 27.30 7.39
CA VAL A 163 -15.30 26.63 6.07
C VAL A 163 -15.67 25.15 6.14
N ARG A 164 -15.58 24.53 7.33
CA ARG A 164 -15.89 23.11 7.59
C ARG A 164 -17.34 22.76 7.25
N ASP A 165 -17.55 21.52 6.83
CA ASP A 165 -18.89 20.95 6.72
C ASP A 165 -19.53 20.79 8.11
N LEU A 166 -20.70 21.40 8.29
CA LEU A 166 -21.45 21.42 9.55
C LEU A 166 -22.38 20.21 9.70
N SER A 167 -22.52 19.40 8.65
CA SER A 167 -23.46 18.27 8.61
C SER A 167 -23.29 17.31 9.80
N ASN A 168 -22.05 17.01 10.19
CA ASN A 168 -21.76 16.10 11.31
C ASN A 168 -21.87 16.76 12.70
N LEU A 169 -22.04 18.08 12.78
CA LEU A 169 -22.09 18.84 14.04
C LEU A 169 -23.51 19.22 14.44
N VAL A 170 -24.46 19.15 13.51
CA VAL A 170 -25.83 19.61 13.69
C VAL A 170 -26.75 18.40 13.74
N LYS A 171 -27.48 18.25 14.85
CA LYS A 171 -28.48 17.18 14.98
C LYS A 171 -29.81 17.61 14.37
N PRO A 172 -30.66 16.66 13.93
CA PRO A 172 -32.02 16.97 13.49
C PRO A 172 -32.83 17.77 14.53
N GLU A 173 -32.60 17.49 15.82
CA GLU A 173 -33.25 18.16 16.96
C GLU A 173 -32.87 19.65 17.09
N ASP A 174 -31.73 20.05 16.55
CA ASP A 174 -31.22 21.42 16.66
C ASP A 174 -31.77 22.34 15.57
N ILE A 175 -32.50 21.80 14.58
CA ILE A 175 -33.06 22.56 13.46
C ILE A 175 -34.59 22.54 13.47
N VAL A 176 -35.15 23.75 13.51
CA VAL A 176 -36.58 24.00 13.37
C VAL A 176 -36.83 24.63 12.01
N THR A 177 -37.28 23.82 11.05
CA THR A 177 -37.76 24.31 9.75
C THR A 177 -39.27 24.17 9.71
N SER A 178 -39.97 25.29 9.65
CA SER A 178 -41.41 25.34 9.41
C SER A 178 -41.71 26.28 8.25
N GLU A 179 -42.99 26.47 7.91
CA GLU A 179 -43.40 27.42 6.88
C GLU A 179 -42.88 28.84 7.18
N ASN A 180 -42.94 29.24 8.45
CA ASN A 180 -42.67 30.61 8.87
C ASN A 180 -41.35 30.78 9.64
N LEU A 181 -40.82 29.72 10.25
CA LEU A 181 -39.57 29.74 11.02
C LEU A 181 -38.44 29.02 10.30
N VAL A 182 -37.25 29.58 10.43
CA VAL A 182 -36.00 28.99 9.96
C VAL A 182 -34.95 29.07 11.07
N THR A 183 -34.16 28.01 11.21
CA THR A 183 -32.96 28.01 12.05
C THR A 183 -31.73 28.33 11.19
N LEU A 184 -30.97 29.35 11.58
CA LEU A 184 -29.69 29.69 10.97
C LEU A 184 -28.54 29.24 11.89
N LEU A 185 -27.39 28.96 11.28
CA LEU A 185 -26.16 28.60 11.98
C LEU A 185 -25.20 29.79 12.00
N ALA A 186 -24.85 30.26 13.19
CA ALA A 186 -23.95 31.37 13.41
C ALA A 186 -22.58 30.87 13.87
N VAL A 187 -21.53 31.23 13.12
CA VAL A 187 -20.14 31.05 13.50
C VAL A 187 -19.67 32.33 14.17
N VAL A 188 -19.38 32.23 15.47
CA VAL A 188 -19.10 33.36 16.35
C VAL A 188 -17.67 33.23 16.88
N PRO A 189 -16.81 34.26 16.75
CA PRO A 189 -15.48 34.22 17.35
C PRO A 189 -15.53 34.00 18.87
N LYS A 190 -14.57 33.23 19.40
CA LYS A 190 -14.58 32.82 20.82
C LYS A 190 -14.60 34.01 21.78
N TYR A 191 -13.92 35.10 21.45
CA TYR A 191 -13.89 36.33 22.25
C TYR A 191 -15.24 37.09 22.24
N SER A 192 -16.06 36.91 21.21
CA SER A 192 -17.35 37.59 21.04
C SER A 192 -18.57 36.75 21.45
N GLN A 193 -18.39 35.58 22.05
CA GLN A 193 -19.53 34.74 22.47
C GLN A 193 -20.48 35.46 23.44
N LYS A 194 -19.95 36.28 24.35
CA LYS A 194 -20.77 37.08 25.28
C LYS A 194 -21.58 38.15 24.55
N ASP A 195 -20.97 38.80 23.56
CA ASP A 195 -21.64 39.84 22.75
C ASP A 195 -22.71 39.23 21.84
N TRP A 196 -22.47 38.04 21.30
CA TRP A 196 -23.48 37.27 20.57
C TRP A 196 -24.71 37.01 21.45
N LEU A 197 -24.53 36.40 22.63
CA LEU A 197 -25.64 36.07 23.53
C LEU A 197 -26.41 37.31 24.01
N ALA A 198 -25.73 38.45 24.17
CA ALA A 198 -26.36 39.69 24.59
C ALA A 198 -27.12 40.42 23.46
N SER A 199 -26.75 40.19 22.19
CA SER A 199 -27.25 41.03 21.10
C SER A 199 -27.99 40.30 19.97
N TYR A 200 -27.91 38.97 19.88
CA TYR A 200 -28.56 38.24 18.79
C TYR A 200 -30.08 38.46 18.73
N GLU A 201 -30.74 38.67 19.88
CA GLU A 201 -32.19 38.90 19.97
C GLU A 201 -32.61 40.27 19.42
N THR A 202 -31.69 41.24 19.37
CA THR A 202 -31.96 42.62 18.93
C THR A 202 -31.39 42.94 17.55
N LEU A 203 -30.72 41.98 16.91
CA LEU A 203 -30.17 42.16 15.56
C LEU A 203 -31.27 42.43 14.52
N THR A 204 -32.43 41.77 14.63
CA THR A 204 -33.61 42.05 13.81
C THR A 204 -34.90 41.83 14.58
N ASN A 205 -35.98 42.43 14.10
CA ASN A 205 -37.32 42.10 14.57
C ASN A 205 -37.67 40.66 14.19
N TYR A 206 -38.47 39.97 15.02
CA TYR A 206 -38.92 38.59 14.78
C TYR A 206 -37.85 37.51 14.93
N VAL A 207 -36.86 37.72 15.80
CA VAL A 207 -35.99 36.66 16.34
C VAL A 207 -36.70 36.00 17.54
N VAL A 208 -36.61 34.66 17.64
CA VAL A 208 -37.19 33.93 18.79
C VAL A 208 -36.25 34.07 19.99
N PRO A 209 -36.68 34.69 21.11
CA PRO A 209 -35.82 34.82 22.30
C PRO A 209 -35.47 33.46 22.89
N ARG A 210 -34.29 33.37 23.52
CA ARG A 210 -33.72 32.13 24.09
C ARG A 210 -33.62 30.96 23.11
N SER A 211 -33.62 31.23 21.80
CA SER A 211 -33.49 30.18 20.77
C SER A 211 -32.04 29.82 20.44
N SER A 212 -31.06 30.60 20.91
CA SER A 212 -29.65 30.32 20.59
C SER A 212 -29.04 29.26 21.48
N LYS A 213 -28.51 28.19 20.88
CA LYS A 213 -27.85 27.08 21.56
C LYS A 213 -26.46 26.85 20.96
N LYS A 214 -25.45 26.67 21.81
CA LYS A 214 -24.09 26.30 21.38
C LYS A 214 -24.07 24.82 20.98
N LEU A 215 -23.64 24.52 19.75
CA LEU A 215 -23.51 23.15 19.23
C LEU A 215 -22.10 22.61 19.36
N PHE A 216 -21.12 23.42 18.95
CA PHE A 216 -19.71 23.03 18.88
C PHE A 216 -18.82 24.24 19.12
N GLU A 217 -17.62 24.02 19.67
CA GLU A 217 -16.62 25.07 19.86
C GLU A 217 -15.26 24.51 19.42
N ASP A 218 -14.57 25.23 18.54
CA ASP A 218 -13.19 24.94 18.16
C ASP A 218 -12.23 25.90 18.87
N ASN A 219 -10.97 25.98 18.41
CA ASN A 219 -9.97 26.85 19.04
C ASN A 219 -10.25 28.35 18.86
N GLU A 220 -10.97 28.75 17.82
CA GLU A 220 -11.12 30.15 17.39
C GLU A 220 -12.59 30.61 17.34
N TYR A 221 -13.52 29.71 17.05
CA TYR A 221 -14.94 29.96 16.82
C TYR A 221 -15.84 29.02 17.63
N ALA A 222 -17.07 29.46 17.84
CA ALA A 222 -18.17 28.68 18.39
C ALA A 222 -19.35 28.71 17.43
N LEU A 223 -19.96 27.54 17.23
CA LEU A 223 -21.14 27.35 16.40
C LEU A 223 -22.40 27.45 17.28
N TYR A 224 -23.26 28.40 16.94
CA TYR A 224 -24.55 28.61 17.59
C TYR A 224 -25.70 28.40 16.60
N THR A 225 -26.83 27.90 17.09
CA THR A 225 -28.11 28.00 16.38
C THR A 225 -28.78 29.33 16.69
N VAL A 226 -29.69 29.78 15.82
CA VAL A 226 -30.65 30.84 16.11
C VAL A 226 -31.91 30.60 15.29
N THR A 227 -33.08 30.69 15.92
CA THR A 227 -34.36 30.52 15.21
C THR A 227 -35.06 31.86 15.06
N LEU A 228 -35.51 32.16 13.85
CA LEU A 228 -36.16 33.42 13.50
C LEU A 228 -37.18 33.21 12.37
N PHE A 229 -37.97 34.24 12.09
CA PHE A 229 -38.92 34.19 10.99
C PHE A 229 -38.20 34.25 9.63
N ARG A 230 -38.60 33.39 8.69
CA ARG A 230 -37.97 33.28 7.36
C ARG A 230 -37.88 34.62 6.61
N ARG A 231 -38.90 35.48 6.74
CA ARG A 231 -38.96 36.80 6.08
C ARG A 231 -37.88 37.80 6.53
N VAL A 232 -37.26 37.59 7.70
CA VAL A 232 -36.21 38.49 8.24
C VAL A 232 -34.82 37.86 8.18
N ALA A 233 -34.67 36.68 7.55
CA ALA A 233 -33.41 35.95 7.52
C ALA A 233 -32.29 36.71 6.82
N ASP A 234 -32.58 37.39 5.71
CA ASP A 234 -31.57 38.16 4.98
C ASP A 234 -31.12 39.40 5.75
N ASN A 235 -32.07 40.12 6.37
CA ASN A 235 -31.74 41.25 7.24
C ASN A 235 -30.88 40.80 8.43
N PHE A 236 -31.18 39.63 9.01
CA PHE A 236 -30.40 39.08 10.11
C PHE A 236 -28.98 38.73 9.66
N ARG A 237 -28.81 38.11 8.48
CA ARG A 237 -27.48 37.83 7.91
C ARG A 237 -26.64 39.10 7.73
N THR A 238 -27.23 40.17 7.22
CA THR A 238 -26.54 41.46 7.03
C THR A 238 -26.11 42.06 8.37
N ASN A 239 -27.03 42.20 9.32
CA ASN A 239 -26.74 42.79 10.62
C ASN A 239 -25.76 41.95 11.46
N ALA A 240 -25.83 40.62 11.34
CA ALA A 240 -24.87 39.71 11.96
C ALA A 240 -23.45 39.91 11.38
N ARG A 241 -23.33 40.07 10.05
CA ARG A 241 -22.04 40.32 9.38
C ARG A 241 -21.42 41.66 9.79
N GLU A 242 -22.22 42.70 9.96
CA GLU A 242 -21.73 44.01 10.44
C GLU A 242 -21.11 43.94 11.84
N LYS A 243 -21.60 43.03 12.69
CA LYS A 243 -21.01 42.74 14.00
C LYS A 243 -19.86 41.72 13.97
N GLY A 244 -19.46 41.26 12.78
CA GLY A 244 -18.39 40.27 12.61
C GLY A 244 -18.82 38.83 12.89
N PHE A 245 -20.13 38.53 12.94
CA PHE A 245 -20.64 37.17 13.01
C PHE A 245 -20.88 36.61 11.61
N GLN A 246 -20.43 35.38 11.35
CA GLN A 246 -20.63 34.72 10.07
C GLN A 246 -21.83 33.78 10.14
N ILE A 247 -22.87 34.07 9.37
CA ILE A 247 -24.00 33.14 9.23
C ILE A 247 -23.74 32.18 8.08
N ARG A 248 -23.84 30.88 8.36
CA ARG A 248 -23.66 29.78 7.41
C ARG A 248 -25.01 29.35 6.87
N ASP A 249 -25.13 29.31 5.55
CA ASP A 249 -26.30 28.74 4.89
C ASP A 249 -26.23 27.23 5.01
N PHE A 250 -27.22 26.65 5.68
CA PHE A 250 -27.30 25.23 5.94
C PHE A 250 -28.76 24.79 5.90
N GLU A 251 -29.07 23.93 4.95
CA GLU A 251 -30.35 23.25 4.88
C GLU A 251 -30.15 21.81 5.35
N PHE A 252 -30.84 21.46 6.42
CA PHE A 252 -30.79 20.09 6.92
C PHE A 252 -31.69 19.21 6.05
N SER A 253 -31.06 18.33 5.26
CA SER A 253 -31.74 17.23 4.61
C SER A 253 -31.27 15.92 5.24
N SER A 254 -32.20 15.20 5.88
CA SER A 254 -31.93 13.90 6.49
C SER A 254 -31.44 12.89 5.46
N GLU A 255 -32.02 12.92 4.25
CA GLU A 255 -31.65 12.03 3.14
C GLU A 255 -30.22 12.31 2.66
N ALA A 256 -29.85 13.58 2.47
CA ALA A 256 -28.51 13.95 2.03
C ALA A 256 -27.43 13.72 3.11
N HIS A 257 -27.79 13.81 4.38
CA HIS A 257 -26.88 13.48 5.48
C HIS A 257 -26.63 11.97 5.54
N GLU A 258 -27.69 11.17 5.51
CA GLU A 258 -27.59 9.71 5.56
C GLU A 258 -26.83 9.16 4.34
N SER A 259 -27.13 9.66 3.13
CA SER A 259 -26.42 9.27 1.91
C SER A 259 -24.91 9.55 1.98
N ARG A 260 -24.49 10.70 2.51
CA ARG A 260 -23.06 11.04 2.66
C ARG A 260 -22.37 10.19 3.72
N LYS A 261 -23.08 9.87 4.80
CA LYS A 261 -22.57 8.98 5.85
C LYS A 261 -22.36 7.57 5.29
N GLN A 262 -23.33 7.04 4.56
CA GLN A 262 -23.22 5.75 3.88
C GLN A 262 -22.11 5.72 2.84
N GLU A 263 -21.94 6.80 2.07
CA GLU A 263 -20.83 6.93 1.11
C GLU A 263 -19.46 6.91 1.83
N LEU A 264 -19.33 7.62 2.94
CA LEU A 264 -18.10 7.62 3.75
C LEU A 264 -17.81 6.23 4.32
N GLU A 265 -18.79 5.56 4.93
CA GLU A 265 -18.66 4.21 5.46
C GLU A 265 -18.28 3.21 4.36
N ARG A 266 -18.91 3.32 3.18
CA ARG A 266 -18.56 2.52 2.01
C ARG A 266 -17.13 2.75 1.57
N LEU A 267 -16.69 4.00 1.41
CA LEU A 267 -15.32 4.32 1.01
C LEU A 267 -14.29 3.83 2.03
N MET A 268 -14.59 3.93 3.33
CA MET A 268 -13.73 3.39 4.38
C MET A 268 -13.60 1.87 4.29
N GLN A 269 -14.72 1.17 4.07
CA GLN A 269 -14.71 -0.27 3.88
C GLN A 269 -13.96 -0.67 2.60
N ASP A 270 -14.18 0.04 1.50
CA ASP A 270 -13.50 -0.19 0.23
C ASP A 270 -11.99 0.04 0.36
N GLN A 271 -11.56 1.08 1.09
CA GLN A 271 -10.15 1.34 1.38
C GLN A 271 -9.52 0.15 2.11
N GLU A 272 -10.18 -0.36 3.15
CA GLU A 272 -9.66 -1.45 3.97
C GLU A 272 -9.62 -2.79 3.20
N ASN A 273 -10.66 -3.06 2.41
CA ASN A 273 -10.74 -4.23 1.54
C ASN A 273 -9.64 -4.21 0.47
N LEU A 274 -9.48 -3.08 -0.23
CA LEU A 274 -8.44 -2.91 -1.25
C LEU A 274 -7.05 -3.00 -0.65
N ARG A 275 -6.83 -2.41 0.54
CA ARG A 275 -5.57 -2.49 1.27
C ARG A 275 -5.21 -3.94 1.60
N SER A 276 -6.15 -4.66 2.22
CA SER A 276 -5.94 -6.06 2.62
C SER A 276 -5.72 -6.98 1.42
N SER A 277 -6.53 -6.80 0.36
CA SER A 277 -6.38 -7.54 -0.90
C SER A 277 -5.05 -7.25 -1.60
N LEU A 278 -4.64 -5.97 -1.67
CA LEU A 278 -3.35 -5.57 -2.24
C LEU A 278 -2.18 -6.14 -1.43
N LEU A 279 -2.25 -6.08 -0.10
CA LEU A 279 -1.20 -6.60 0.76
C LEU A 279 -1.04 -8.12 0.61
N GLN A 280 -2.15 -8.87 0.62
CA GLN A 280 -2.13 -10.31 0.39
C GLN A 280 -1.55 -10.66 -0.99
N TRP A 281 -1.99 -9.93 -2.03
CA TRP A 281 -1.46 -10.11 -3.38
C TRP A 281 0.04 -9.81 -3.45
N CYS A 282 0.51 -8.74 -2.79
CA CYS A 282 1.93 -8.40 -2.72
C CYS A 282 2.77 -9.50 -2.06
N TYR A 283 2.32 -10.17 -0.99
CA TYR A 283 3.07 -11.29 -0.42
C TYR A 283 3.17 -12.47 -1.38
N THR A 284 2.08 -12.85 -2.04
CA THR A 284 2.07 -13.93 -3.03
C THR A 284 3.00 -13.62 -4.20
N SER A 285 2.86 -12.43 -4.78
CA SER A 285 3.70 -11.98 -5.90
C SER A 285 5.17 -11.80 -5.50
N TYR A 286 5.46 -11.39 -4.27
CA TYR A 286 6.83 -11.36 -3.76
C TYR A 286 7.43 -12.75 -3.73
N GLY A 287 6.69 -13.75 -3.24
CA GLY A 287 7.11 -15.15 -3.25
C GLY A 287 7.45 -15.65 -4.65
N GLU A 288 6.56 -15.40 -5.62
CA GLU A 288 6.77 -15.77 -7.02
C GLU A 288 8.00 -15.09 -7.62
N VAL A 289 8.16 -13.77 -7.42
CA VAL A 289 9.31 -13.00 -7.93
C VAL A 289 10.63 -13.48 -7.33
N ILE A 290 10.65 -13.83 -6.03
CA ILE A 290 11.85 -14.42 -5.41
C ILE A 290 12.13 -15.81 -5.99
N SER A 291 11.11 -16.63 -6.26
CA SER A 291 11.30 -17.92 -6.94
C SER A 291 11.92 -17.75 -8.33
N PHE A 292 11.42 -16.79 -9.12
CA PHE A 292 11.98 -16.45 -10.43
C PHE A 292 13.42 -15.95 -10.36
N LEU A 293 13.70 -15.04 -9.42
CA LEU A 293 15.04 -14.52 -9.19
C LEU A 293 16.00 -15.64 -8.83
N ASN A 294 15.58 -16.54 -7.93
CA ASN A 294 16.37 -17.70 -7.56
C ASN A 294 16.65 -18.56 -8.79
N CYS A 295 15.62 -18.93 -9.57
CA CYS A 295 15.77 -19.70 -10.81
C CYS A 295 16.74 -19.07 -11.83
N LEU A 296 16.65 -17.76 -12.07
CA LEU A 296 17.55 -17.05 -12.99
C LEU A 296 18.98 -16.95 -12.47
N PHE A 297 19.16 -16.78 -11.17
CA PHE A 297 20.48 -16.80 -10.56
C PHE A 297 21.17 -18.15 -10.80
N HIS A 298 20.41 -19.25 -10.77
CA HIS A 298 20.92 -20.58 -11.13
C HIS A 298 21.28 -20.72 -12.60
N PHE A 299 20.48 -20.17 -13.51
CA PHE A 299 20.80 -20.17 -14.93
C PHE A 299 22.06 -19.37 -15.25
N LEU A 300 22.20 -18.18 -14.65
CA LEU A 300 23.40 -17.35 -14.78
C LEU A 300 24.62 -18.11 -14.28
N TRP A 301 24.48 -18.77 -13.14
CA TRP A 301 25.55 -19.52 -12.54
C TRP A 301 25.96 -20.73 -13.41
N HIS A 302 24.99 -21.53 -13.89
CA HIS A 302 25.24 -22.63 -14.83
C HIS A 302 25.95 -22.14 -16.11
N HIS A 303 25.52 -21.00 -16.68
CA HIS A 303 26.17 -20.37 -17.83
C HIS A 303 27.63 -20.03 -17.56
N ILE A 304 27.93 -19.30 -16.47
CA ILE A 304 29.30 -18.92 -16.10
C ILE A 304 30.20 -20.15 -15.93
N GLN A 305 29.67 -21.25 -15.40
CA GLN A 305 30.43 -22.49 -15.26
C GLN A 305 30.73 -23.16 -16.61
N GLN A 306 29.76 -23.14 -17.53
CA GLN A 306 29.92 -23.72 -18.85
C GLN A 306 31.00 -22.98 -19.67
N ASP A 307 31.05 -21.65 -19.58
CA ASP A 307 32.09 -20.83 -20.21
C ASP A 307 33.48 -21.03 -19.58
N ARG A 308 33.56 -21.18 -18.25
CA ARG A 308 34.85 -21.32 -17.54
C ARG A 308 35.47 -22.71 -17.64
N TYR A 309 34.66 -23.77 -17.70
CA TYR A 309 35.14 -25.14 -17.53
C TYR A 309 34.86 -26.07 -18.72
N GLY A 310 34.03 -25.67 -19.69
CA GLY A 310 33.73 -26.48 -20.88
C GLY A 310 32.88 -27.73 -20.60
N TRP A 311 32.53 -28.45 -21.67
CA TRP A 311 31.72 -29.68 -21.66
C TRP A 311 32.56 -30.95 -21.40
N PRO A 312 32.04 -32.05 -20.82
CA PRO A 312 30.82 -32.22 -20.00
C PRO A 312 31.18 -32.52 -18.53
N PHE A 313 30.66 -31.76 -17.56
CA PHE A 313 30.95 -32.07 -16.15
C PHE A 313 29.75 -31.89 -15.22
N SER A 314 29.68 -32.76 -14.21
CA SER A 314 28.78 -32.63 -13.08
C SER A 314 29.27 -31.50 -12.18
N TYR A 315 28.39 -30.58 -11.83
CA TYR A 315 28.70 -29.48 -10.92
C TYR A 315 28.16 -29.79 -9.55
N MET A 316 28.85 -29.27 -8.55
CA MET A 316 28.41 -29.35 -7.17
C MET A 316 28.24 -27.92 -6.67
N PHE A 317 27.02 -27.59 -6.29
CA PHE A 317 26.62 -26.25 -5.88
C PHE A 317 26.35 -26.25 -4.37
N TRP A 318 26.78 -25.20 -3.69
CA TRP A 318 26.46 -24.92 -2.28
C TRP A 318 26.55 -23.46 -1.91
#